data_AF-A0A5C3KV98-F1
#
_entry.id   AF-A0A5C3KV98-F1
#
_cell.length_a   1.000
_cell.length_b   1.000
_cell.length_c   1.000
_cell.angle_alpha   90.00
_cell.angle_beta   90.00
_cell.angle_gamma   90.00
#
_symmetry.space_group_name_H-M   'P 1'
#
loop_
_entity.id
_entity.type
_entity.pdbx_description
1 polymer ?
#
loop_
_entity_poly.entity_id
_entity_poly.type
_entity_poly.pdbx_seq_one_letter_code
_entity_poly.pdbx_strand_id
1 'polypeptide(L)'
;MTESPRVLLIDDSEPAIAYSQPEEGHHWTQHIIEASYNRTAHLTRTRGASARFKFEGSNIAVHGRLDSDGRGLSLPVSRYSVDDGPSMLYAPTLRTEQQQVAFFSSGALGPGNHTLFIVNESEGAFLWIDFFMITQNVQSPTSASSSVLCQKPPLASIGIEIAGGLLASLGFYVLLVCAYCWSRRRSQQKHGSSRPRGAPPDVTTYSDDNTPPMRSNSALESLHR
;
A
#
# COMPACT_ATOMS: atom_id res chain seq x y z
N MET A 1 -34.13 -17.33 21.68
CA MET A 1 -33.15 -16.39 22.27
C MET A 1 -32.62 -15.57 21.11
N THR A 2 -32.89 -14.27 21.07
CA THR A 2 -32.41 -13.38 19.99
C THR A 2 -31.02 -12.91 20.36
N GLU A 3 -30.01 -13.38 19.62
CA GLU A 3 -28.62 -12.91 19.78
C GLU A 3 -28.52 -11.43 19.38
N SER A 4 -27.79 -10.65 20.20
CA SER A 4 -27.49 -9.25 19.86
C SER A 4 -26.24 -9.22 18.99
N PRO A 5 -26.26 -8.54 17.84
CA PRO A 5 -25.05 -8.36 17.03
C PRO A 5 -24.00 -7.58 17.82
N ARG A 6 -22.73 -8.02 17.74
CA ARG A 6 -21.57 -7.29 18.29
C ARG A 6 -20.89 -6.54 17.16
N VAL A 7 -20.57 -5.27 17.37
CA VAL A 7 -19.80 -4.46 16.41
C VAL A 7 -18.37 -4.33 16.91
N LEU A 8 -17.41 -4.58 16.02
CA LEU A 8 -15.98 -4.38 16.23
C LEU A 8 -15.48 -3.25 15.33
N LEU A 9 -14.65 -2.37 15.88
CA LEU A 9 -13.87 -1.39 15.13
C LEU A 9 -12.45 -1.93 14.97
N ILE A 10 -11.97 -1.98 13.73
CA ILE A 10 -10.63 -2.44 13.37
C ILE A 10 -9.89 -1.25 12.78
N ASP A 11 -8.75 -0.91 13.38
CA ASP A 11 -7.91 0.18 12.95
C ASP A 11 -7.29 -0.09 11.57
N ASP A 12 -7.12 0.95 10.74
CA ASP A 12 -6.48 0.82 9.43
C ASP A 12 -5.02 0.32 9.50
N SER A 13 -4.39 0.49 10.65
CA SER A 13 -3.00 0.12 10.91
C SER A 13 -2.86 -1.32 11.45
N GLU A 14 -3.95 -2.08 11.52
CA GLU A 14 -3.91 -3.48 11.96
C GLU A 14 -3.08 -4.35 11.00
N PRO A 15 -2.16 -5.20 11.51
CA PRO A 15 -1.29 -6.05 10.67
C PRO A 15 -2.05 -7.05 9.78
N ALA A 16 -3.32 -7.31 10.08
CA ALA A 16 -4.19 -8.17 9.27
C ALA A 16 -4.57 -7.53 7.91
N ILE A 17 -4.35 -6.22 7.75
CA ILE A 17 -4.64 -5.49 6.53
C ILE A 17 -3.40 -5.46 5.64
N ALA A 18 -3.51 -6.03 4.45
CA ALA A 18 -2.44 -6.08 3.47
C ALA A 18 -2.59 -4.97 2.44
N TYR A 19 -1.70 -3.98 2.49
CA TYR A 19 -1.62 -2.90 1.51
C TYR A 19 -0.63 -3.25 0.39
N SER A 20 -1.02 -3.04 -0.86
CA SER A 20 -0.15 -3.30 -2.01
C SER A 20 1.01 -2.31 -2.10
N GLN A 21 2.09 -2.72 -2.75
CA GLN A 21 3.23 -1.86 -3.09
C GLN A 21 3.27 -1.71 -4.63
N PRO A 22 2.57 -0.71 -5.22
CA PRO A 22 2.57 -0.51 -6.67
C PRO A 22 3.99 -0.22 -7.18
N GLU A 23 4.34 -0.69 -8.38
CA GLU A 23 5.70 -0.53 -8.96
C GLU A 23 6.05 0.93 -9.26
N GLU A 24 5.03 1.73 -9.57
CA GLU A 24 5.13 3.16 -9.84
C GLU A 24 4.13 3.92 -8.95
N GLY A 25 4.44 5.19 -8.65
CA GLY A 25 3.57 6.07 -7.87
C GLY A 25 3.80 6.02 -6.35
N HIS A 26 2.84 6.58 -5.61
CA HIS A 26 2.84 6.58 -4.15
C HIS A 26 2.28 5.26 -3.59
N HIS A 27 3.09 4.58 -2.77
CA HIS A 27 2.62 3.44 -2.00
C HIS A 27 1.61 3.90 -0.93
N TRP A 28 0.92 2.93 -0.31
CA TRP A 28 0.17 3.22 0.91
C TRP A 28 1.13 3.73 1.99
N THR A 29 0.76 4.83 2.63
CA THR A 29 1.52 5.45 3.71
C THR A 29 0.61 5.73 4.89
N GLN A 30 1.03 5.36 6.09
CA GLN A 30 0.32 5.70 7.31
C GLN A 30 0.65 7.13 7.74
N HIS A 31 -0.35 7.87 8.18
CA HIS A 31 -0.22 9.22 8.72
C HIS A 31 -0.87 9.30 10.09
N ILE A 32 -0.35 10.22 10.92
CA ILE A 32 -0.96 10.55 12.21
C ILE A 32 -1.98 11.67 11.98
N ILE A 33 -3.25 11.38 12.22
CA ILE A 33 -4.35 12.32 12.03
C ILE A 33 -5.21 12.33 13.30
N GLU A 34 -5.17 13.42 14.08
CA GLU A 34 -5.83 13.49 15.40
C GLU A 34 -7.34 13.19 15.37
N ALA A 35 -8.01 13.49 14.26
CA ALA A 35 -9.44 13.27 14.09
C ALA A 35 -9.82 11.85 13.60
N SER A 36 -8.83 11.05 13.21
CA SER A 36 -9.03 9.67 12.75
C SER A 36 -9.13 8.70 13.93
N TYR A 37 -9.76 7.55 13.70
CA TYR A 37 -9.78 6.46 14.65
C TYR A 37 -8.33 6.06 15.01
N ASN A 38 -8.09 5.86 16.31
CA ASN A 38 -6.76 5.61 16.87
C ASN A 38 -5.64 6.59 16.45
N ARG A 39 -6.02 7.75 15.89
CA ARG A 39 -5.14 8.78 15.32
C ARG A 39 -4.31 8.30 14.12
N THR A 40 -4.78 7.30 13.38
CA THR A 40 -4.10 6.76 12.19
C THR A 40 -4.98 6.81 10.95
N ALA A 41 -4.35 7.03 9.80
CA ALA A 41 -5.01 6.89 8.50
C ALA A 41 -4.01 6.47 7.42
N HIS A 42 -4.42 5.60 6.51
CA HIS A 42 -3.62 5.13 5.39
C HIS A 42 -4.02 5.87 4.12
N LEU A 43 -3.03 6.50 3.49
CA LEU A 43 -3.18 7.24 2.24
C LEU A 43 -2.59 6.47 1.07
N THR A 44 -3.31 6.44 -0.04
CA THR A 44 -2.71 6.29 -1.36
C THR A 44 -3.21 7.35 -2.32
N ARG A 45 -2.42 7.59 -3.36
CA ARG A 45 -2.77 8.45 -4.50
C ARG A 45 -2.61 7.75 -5.85
N THR A 46 -2.20 6.49 -5.83
CA THR A 46 -1.84 5.75 -7.04
C THR A 46 -3.01 4.93 -7.49
N ARG A 47 -3.41 5.10 -8.75
CA ARG A 47 -4.46 4.29 -9.35
C ARG A 47 -4.02 2.82 -9.38
N GLY A 48 -4.92 1.93 -8.99
CA GLY A 48 -4.66 0.49 -8.89
C GLY A 48 -4.01 0.06 -7.58
N ALA A 49 -3.55 0.98 -6.73
CA ALA A 49 -3.15 0.63 -5.37
C ALA A 49 -4.33 -0.01 -4.64
N SER A 50 -4.08 -1.11 -3.94
CA SER A 50 -5.11 -1.95 -3.34
C SER A 50 -4.84 -2.27 -1.88
N ALA A 51 -5.90 -2.59 -1.14
CA ALA A 51 -5.85 -3.12 0.21
C ALA A 51 -6.71 -4.40 0.28
N ARG A 52 -6.25 -5.39 1.04
CA ARG A 52 -6.96 -6.63 1.27
C ARG A 52 -7.06 -6.90 2.76
N PHE A 53 -8.26 -7.22 3.22
CA PHE A 53 -8.50 -7.49 4.63
C PHE A 53 -9.37 -8.75 4.79
N LYS A 54 -8.84 -9.74 5.54
CA LYS A 54 -9.58 -10.94 5.92
C LYS A 54 -10.25 -10.72 7.27
N PHE A 55 -11.54 -10.96 7.34
CA PHE A 55 -12.32 -10.72 8.55
C PHE A 55 -13.31 -11.84 8.83
N GLU A 56 -13.72 -11.98 10.09
CA GLU A 56 -14.78 -12.90 10.50
C GLU A 56 -15.99 -12.09 10.97
N GLY A 57 -17.12 -12.23 10.27
CA GLY A 57 -18.34 -11.49 10.57
C GLY A 57 -19.49 -11.78 9.60
N SER A 58 -20.54 -10.97 9.71
CA SER A 58 -21.74 -11.00 8.86
C SER A 58 -21.99 -9.67 8.14
N ASN A 59 -21.13 -8.67 8.36
CA ASN A 59 -21.12 -7.40 7.63
C ASN A 59 -19.77 -6.71 7.84
N ILE A 60 -19.31 -5.98 6.83
CA ILE A 60 -18.18 -5.05 6.95
C ILE A 60 -18.54 -3.68 6.33
N ALA A 61 -18.13 -2.60 6.99
CA ALA A 61 -18.13 -1.25 6.44
C ALA A 61 -16.73 -0.66 6.47
N VAL A 62 -16.43 0.19 5.48
CA VAL A 62 -15.14 0.90 5.36
C VAL A 62 -15.38 2.38 5.57
N HIS A 63 -14.64 2.96 6.50
CA HIS A 63 -14.69 4.38 6.80
C HIS A 63 -13.36 5.05 6.45
N GLY A 64 -13.46 6.28 5.98
CA GLY A 64 -12.32 7.07 5.58
C GLY A 64 -12.54 8.56 5.78
N ARG A 65 -11.59 9.33 5.26
CA ARG A 65 -11.58 10.78 5.34
C ARG A 65 -11.68 11.37 3.95
N LEU A 66 -12.48 12.41 3.82
CA LEU A 66 -12.47 13.30 2.66
C LEU A 66 -11.75 14.58 3.04
N ASP A 67 -10.80 15.00 2.21
CA ASP A 67 -10.20 16.32 2.32
C ASP A 67 -11.01 17.33 1.52
N SER A 68 -10.96 18.60 1.93
CA SER A 68 -11.51 19.69 1.14
C SER A 68 -10.71 19.88 -0.16
N ASP A 69 -11.38 20.37 -1.19
CA ASP A 69 -10.74 20.67 -2.49
C ASP A 69 -9.82 21.89 -2.45
N GLY A 70 -9.49 22.44 -1.27
CA GLY A 70 -8.69 23.64 -1.09
C GLY A 70 -7.27 23.59 -1.67
N ARG A 71 -6.85 22.46 -2.24
CA ARG A 71 -5.60 22.26 -2.99
C ARG A 71 -5.80 21.99 -4.49
N GLY A 72 -7.02 22.11 -5.02
CA GLY A 72 -7.34 21.81 -6.43
C GLY A 72 -7.27 20.32 -6.79
N LEU A 73 -7.34 19.44 -5.79
CA LEU A 73 -7.23 17.99 -6.00
C LEU A 73 -8.58 17.39 -6.43
N SER A 74 -8.50 16.31 -7.21
CA SER A 74 -9.68 15.52 -7.57
C SER A 74 -10.19 14.71 -6.38
N LEU A 75 -11.50 14.47 -6.34
CA LEU A 75 -12.11 13.59 -5.35
C LEU A 75 -11.68 12.13 -5.58
N PRO A 76 -11.48 11.34 -4.50
CA PRO A 76 -11.10 9.94 -4.65
C PRO A 76 -12.26 9.15 -5.25
N VAL A 77 -11.94 8.23 -6.16
CA VAL A 77 -12.85 7.16 -6.56
C VAL A 77 -12.23 5.87 -6.10
N SER A 78 -12.99 5.04 -5.39
CA SER A 78 -12.53 3.75 -4.89
C SER A 78 -13.53 2.66 -5.19
N ARG A 79 -13.04 1.44 -5.35
CA ARG A 79 -13.82 0.24 -5.65
C ARG A 79 -13.67 -0.79 -4.54
N TYR A 80 -14.77 -1.45 -4.20
CA TYR A 80 -14.86 -2.40 -3.11
C TYR A 80 -15.53 -3.69 -3.58
N SER A 81 -15.03 -4.84 -3.12
CA SER A 81 -15.69 -6.14 -3.32
C SER A 81 -15.41 -7.06 -2.13
N VAL A 82 -16.34 -7.97 -1.85
CA VAL A 82 -16.17 -9.03 -0.84
C VAL A 82 -16.25 -10.39 -1.53
N ASP A 83 -15.31 -11.28 -1.21
CA ASP A 83 -15.22 -12.66 -1.71
C ASP A 83 -15.31 -12.80 -3.24
N ASP A 84 -14.59 -11.92 -3.96
CA ASP A 84 -14.61 -11.85 -5.43
C ASP A 84 -16.02 -11.64 -6.04
N GLY A 85 -16.97 -11.17 -5.21
CA GLY A 85 -18.31 -10.82 -5.62
C GLY A 85 -18.41 -9.50 -6.39
N PRO A 86 -19.64 -9.00 -6.62
CA PRO A 86 -19.87 -7.74 -7.32
C PRO A 86 -19.10 -6.58 -6.69
N SER A 87 -18.54 -5.71 -7.54
CA SER A 87 -17.85 -4.51 -7.09
C SER A 87 -18.83 -3.34 -6.89
N MET A 88 -18.60 -2.56 -5.83
CA MET A 88 -19.26 -1.27 -5.59
C MET A 88 -18.25 -0.14 -5.74
N LEU A 89 -18.69 0.98 -6.32
CA LEU A 89 -17.87 2.19 -6.46
C LEU A 89 -18.32 3.22 -5.42
N TYR A 90 -17.33 3.85 -4.79
CA TYR A 90 -17.52 5.08 -4.05
C TYR A 90 -16.95 6.23 -4.88
N ALA A 91 -17.79 7.22 -5.17
CA ALA A 91 -17.44 8.42 -5.92
C ALA A 91 -18.19 9.61 -5.30
N PRO A 92 -17.60 10.33 -4.34
CA PRO A 92 -18.26 11.45 -3.70
C PRO A 92 -18.40 12.61 -4.68
N THR A 93 -19.42 13.43 -4.49
CA THR A 93 -19.64 14.68 -5.24
C THR A 93 -19.35 15.92 -4.39
N LEU A 94 -19.36 15.77 -3.07
CA LEU A 94 -19.09 16.83 -2.10
C LEU A 94 -17.57 17.03 -1.94
N ARG A 95 -17.18 18.30 -1.84
CA ARG A 95 -15.77 18.75 -1.75
C ARG A 95 -15.43 19.34 -0.39
N THR A 96 -16.18 18.94 0.62
CA THR A 96 -16.00 19.39 2.00
C THR A 96 -15.16 18.39 2.76
N GLU A 97 -14.31 18.89 3.66
CA GLU A 97 -13.58 18.04 4.58
C GLU A 97 -14.57 17.31 5.50
N GLN A 98 -14.45 15.99 5.58
CA GLN A 98 -15.30 15.14 6.41
C GLN A 98 -14.46 13.98 6.97
N GLN A 99 -14.67 13.65 8.24
CA GLN A 99 -14.03 12.52 8.90
C GLN A 99 -15.02 11.35 9.01
N GLN A 100 -14.48 10.13 9.15
CA GLN A 100 -15.25 8.91 9.42
C GLN A 100 -16.39 8.65 8.42
N VAL A 101 -16.20 9.05 7.16
CA VAL A 101 -17.19 8.93 6.09
C VAL A 101 -17.28 7.47 5.68
N ALA A 102 -18.50 6.92 5.63
CA ALA A 102 -18.74 5.57 5.12
C ALA A 102 -18.53 5.55 3.60
N PHE A 103 -17.48 4.88 3.15
CA PHE A 103 -17.20 4.68 1.72
C PHE A 103 -17.91 3.45 1.17
N PHE A 104 -18.08 2.43 2.02
CA PHE A 104 -18.63 1.15 1.62
C PHE A 104 -19.33 0.46 2.78
N SER A 105 -20.37 -0.32 2.46
CA SER A 105 -20.93 -1.36 3.33
C SER A 105 -21.25 -2.58 2.49
N SER A 106 -20.87 -3.77 2.96
CA SER A 106 -21.15 -5.02 2.27
C SER A 106 -22.62 -5.40 2.24
N GLY A 107 -23.45 -4.76 3.09
CA GLY A 107 -24.75 -5.33 3.45
C GLY A 107 -24.60 -6.63 4.23
N ALA A 108 -25.67 -7.41 4.33
CA ALA A 108 -25.66 -8.68 5.05
C ALA A 108 -24.87 -9.75 4.27
N LEU A 109 -23.95 -10.41 4.98
CA LEU A 109 -23.20 -11.57 4.56
C LEU A 109 -23.63 -12.78 5.41
N GLY A 110 -23.35 -13.99 4.94
CA GLY A 110 -23.42 -15.17 5.81
C GLY A 110 -22.42 -15.01 6.98
N PRO A 111 -22.65 -15.59 8.16
CA PRO A 111 -21.64 -15.56 9.20
C PRO A 111 -20.42 -16.39 8.78
N GLY A 112 -19.22 -15.83 8.92
CA GLY A 112 -17.98 -16.58 8.71
C GLY A 112 -16.81 -15.72 8.29
N ASN A 113 -15.83 -16.37 7.66
CA ASN A 113 -14.64 -15.72 7.14
C ASN A 113 -14.91 -15.15 5.74
N HIS A 114 -14.53 -13.89 5.56
CA HIS A 114 -14.67 -13.14 4.33
C HIS A 114 -13.38 -12.39 4.00
N THR A 115 -13.24 -12.01 2.74
CA THR A 115 -12.13 -11.17 2.27
C THR A 115 -12.67 -9.91 1.59
N LEU A 116 -12.40 -8.75 2.18
CA LEU A 116 -12.61 -7.46 1.56
C LEU A 116 -11.43 -7.11 0.64
N PHE A 117 -11.74 -6.55 -0.53
CA PHE A 117 -10.79 -5.97 -1.46
C PHE A 117 -11.16 -4.52 -1.75
N ILE A 118 -10.16 -3.64 -1.70
CA ILE A 118 -10.27 -2.20 -1.96
C ILE A 118 -9.30 -1.84 -3.07
N VAL A 119 -9.71 -1.01 -4.02
CA VAL A 119 -8.86 -0.46 -5.07
C VAL A 119 -9.08 1.04 -5.18
N ASN A 120 -7.98 1.80 -5.24
CA ASN A 120 -8.03 3.20 -5.65
C ASN A 120 -8.19 3.28 -7.18
N GLU A 121 -9.25 3.91 -7.67
CA GLU A 121 -9.53 4.05 -9.09
C GLU A 121 -9.07 5.41 -9.66
N SER A 122 -8.67 6.35 -8.79
CA SER A 122 -8.23 7.70 -9.16
C SER A 122 -6.73 7.90 -9.03
N GLU A 123 -6.10 8.45 -10.06
CA GLU A 123 -4.70 8.90 -9.98
C GLU A 123 -4.63 10.30 -9.33
N GLY A 124 -3.68 10.49 -8.41
CA GLY A 124 -3.39 11.78 -7.77
C GLY A 124 -4.39 12.24 -6.71
N ALA A 125 -5.61 11.69 -6.65
CA ALA A 125 -6.61 11.95 -5.61
C ALA A 125 -6.20 11.32 -4.27
N PHE A 126 -6.66 11.89 -3.16
CA PHE A 126 -6.30 11.40 -1.83
C PHE A 126 -7.35 10.40 -1.36
N LEU A 127 -7.02 9.11 -1.40
CA LEU A 127 -7.84 8.06 -0.80
C LEU A 127 -7.31 7.75 0.61
N TRP A 128 -8.04 8.22 1.62
CA TRP A 128 -7.76 7.95 3.02
C TRP A 128 -8.65 6.82 3.55
N ILE A 129 -8.05 5.77 4.10
CA ILE A 129 -8.74 4.73 4.88
C ILE A 129 -8.41 4.95 6.35
N ASP A 130 -9.43 4.89 7.21
CA ASP A 130 -9.35 5.23 8.63
C ASP A 130 -9.64 4.00 9.51
N PHE A 131 -10.78 3.36 9.34
CA PHE A 131 -11.10 2.13 10.08
C PHE A 131 -12.16 1.29 9.37
N PHE A 132 -12.34 0.07 9.87
CA PHE A 132 -13.35 -0.87 9.44
C PHE A 132 -14.33 -1.16 10.58
N MET A 133 -15.61 -1.29 10.24
CA MET A 133 -16.62 -1.79 11.17
C MET A 133 -17.02 -3.19 10.76
N ILE A 134 -16.92 -4.16 11.68
CA ILE A 134 -17.38 -5.53 11.44
C ILE A 134 -18.53 -5.84 12.38
N THR A 135 -19.61 -6.41 11.84
CA THR A 135 -20.66 -7.01 12.67
C THR A 135 -20.42 -8.50 12.81
N GLN A 136 -20.44 -9.00 14.05
CA GLN A 136 -20.32 -10.42 14.38
C GLN A 136 -21.60 -10.94 15.02
N ASN A 137 -21.99 -12.14 14.64
CA ASN A 137 -23.04 -12.90 15.32
C ASN A 137 -22.35 -13.76 16.38
N VAL A 138 -22.35 -13.32 17.63
CA VAL A 138 -21.74 -14.09 18.72
C VAL A 138 -22.75 -15.15 19.14
N GLN A 139 -22.50 -16.40 18.76
CA GLN A 139 -23.17 -17.51 19.44
C GLN A 139 -22.79 -17.44 20.91
N SER A 140 -23.79 -17.27 21.78
CA SER A 140 -23.56 -17.32 23.23
C SER A 140 -22.82 -18.62 23.55
N PRO A 141 -21.69 -18.60 24.27
CA PRO A 141 -20.98 -19.82 24.56
C PRO A 141 -21.92 -20.70 25.40
N THR A 142 -22.46 -21.75 24.78
CA THR A 142 -22.97 -22.88 25.56
C THR A 142 -21.76 -23.42 26.28
N SER A 143 -21.72 -23.25 27.60
CA SER A 143 -20.65 -23.72 28.48
C SER A 143 -20.36 -25.19 28.21
N ALA A 144 -19.42 -25.48 27.31
CA ALA A 144 -18.82 -26.79 27.23
C ALA A 144 -17.85 -26.88 28.42
N SER A 145 -18.36 -27.38 29.54
CA SER A 145 -17.54 -27.82 30.66
C SER A 145 -16.62 -28.95 30.20
N SER A 146 -15.43 -28.59 29.72
CA SER A 146 -14.33 -29.52 29.51
C SER A 146 -13.76 -29.90 30.87
N SER A 147 -14.33 -30.92 31.52
CA SER A 147 -13.70 -31.54 32.69
C SER A 147 -12.48 -32.33 32.25
N VAL A 148 -11.31 -31.69 32.20
CA VAL A 148 -10.03 -32.40 32.05
C VAL A 148 -9.56 -32.81 33.45
N LEU A 149 -9.87 -34.05 33.85
CA LEU A 149 -9.31 -34.66 35.04
C LEU A 149 -7.86 -35.07 34.78
N CYS A 150 -7.00 -34.56 35.65
CA CYS A 150 -5.56 -34.81 35.80
C CYS A 150 -5.18 -36.28 35.60
N GLN A 151 -4.32 -36.55 34.62
CA GLN A 151 -3.52 -37.77 34.57
C GLN A 151 -2.04 -37.42 34.68
N LYS A 152 -1.50 -37.79 35.83
CA LYS A 152 -0.10 -37.84 36.25
C LYS A 152 0.81 -38.43 35.16
N PRO A 153 1.91 -37.76 34.75
CA PRO A 153 2.93 -38.41 33.93
C PRO A 153 3.81 -39.33 34.80
N PRO A 154 4.17 -40.55 34.35
CA PRO A 154 5.22 -41.33 34.98
C PRO A 154 6.60 -40.79 34.59
N LEU A 155 7.47 -40.62 35.60
CA LEU A 155 8.91 -40.50 35.39
C LEU A 155 9.47 -41.84 34.90
N ALA A 156 10.14 -41.82 33.74
CA ALA A 156 11.45 -42.42 33.48
C ALA A 156 11.63 -42.66 31.97
N SER A 157 12.63 -42.01 31.36
CA SER A 157 13.79 -42.72 30.84
C SER A 157 14.74 -41.73 30.17
N ILE A 158 16.00 -41.85 30.56
CA ILE A 158 17.15 -41.13 30.02
C ILE A 158 17.38 -41.61 28.58
N GLY A 159 17.53 -40.68 27.65
CA GLY A 159 18.05 -40.89 26.30
C GLY A 159 18.75 -39.62 25.83
N ILE A 160 20.08 -39.67 25.76
CA ILE A 160 20.98 -38.57 25.37
C ILE A 160 21.18 -38.57 23.83
N GLU A 161 21.45 -37.37 23.28
CA GLU A 161 22.10 -37.03 21.98
C GLU A 161 21.26 -37.14 20.68
N ILE A 162 21.36 -36.25 19.68
CA ILE A 162 22.56 -35.64 19.07
C ILE A 162 22.33 -34.19 18.60
N ALA A 163 23.41 -33.41 18.65
CA ALA A 163 23.61 -32.05 18.18
C ALA A 163 23.65 -31.86 16.64
N GLY A 164 23.30 -30.65 16.16
CA GLY A 164 23.70 -30.11 14.85
C GLY A 164 22.60 -29.23 14.21
N GLY A 165 22.83 -28.01 13.73
CA GLY A 165 24.02 -27.17 13.70
C GLY A 165 23.60 -25.76 13.25
N LEU A 166 23.93 -24.74 14.04
CA LEU A 166 23.67 -23.32 13.73
C LEU A 166 24.94 -22.58 13.28
N LEU A 167 26.04 -23.28 13.01
CA LEU A 167 27.32 -22.67 12.63
C LEU A 167 27.62 -22.72 11.12
N ALA A 168 26.81 -23.42 10.31
CA ALA A 168 27.03 -23.50 8.86
C ALA A 168 26.44 -22.29 8.08
N SER A 169 25.51 -21.54 8.67
CA SER A 169 24.80 -20.45 7.97
C SER A 169 25.66 -19.19 7.81
N LEU A 170 26.51 -18.86 8.78
CA LEU A 170 27.36 -17.66 8.70
C LEU A 170 28.46 -17.80 7.65
N GLY A 171 29.09 -18.98 7.56
CA GLY A 171 30.08 -19.27 6.54
C GLY A 171 29.50 -19.22 5.11
N PHE A 172 28.30 -19.78 4.93
CA PHE A 172 27.61 -19.74 3.64
C PHE A 172 27.21 -18.32 3.24
N TYR A 173 26.73 -17.50 4.19
CA TYR A 173 26.37 -16.12 3.93
C TYR A 173 27.59 -15.25 3.54
N VAL A 174 28.71 -15.43 4.23
CA VAL A 174 29.98 -14.74 3.88
C VAL A 174 30.47 -15.15 2.49
N LEU A 175 30.36 -16.43 2.12
CA LEU A 175 30.73 -16.90 0.78
C LEU A 175 29.85 -16.29 -0.32
N LEU A 176 28.52 -16.18 -0.11
CA LEU A 176 27.62 -15.53 -1.07
C LEU A 176 27.93 -14.05 -1.26
N VAL A 177 28.21 -13.31 -0.16
CA VAL A 177 28.58 -11.89 -0.23
C VAL A 177 29.92 -11.71 -0.96
N CYS A 178 30.92 -12.55 -0.69
CA CYS A 178 32.20 -12.53 -1.40
C CYS A 178 32.03 -12.81 -2.90
N ALA A 179 31.24 -13.81 -3.27
CA ALA A 179 30.97 -14.15 -4.67
C ALA A 179 30.26 -13.00 -5.40
N TYR A 180 29.28 -12.37 -4.75
CA TYR A 180 28.56 -11.22 -5.30
C TYR A 180 29.46 -9.99 -5.48
N CYS A 181 30.30 -9.67 -4.48
CA CYS A 181 31.26 -8.57 -4.59
C CYS A 181 32.29 -8.82 -5.69
N TRP A 182 32.73 -10.07 -5.88
CA TRP A 182 33.67 -10.42 -6.93
C TRP A 182 33.03 -10.37 -8.33
N SER A 183 31.81 -10.87 -8.50
CA SER A 183 31.12 -10.79 -9.79
C SER A 183 30.89 -9.34 -10.21
N ARG A 184 30.52 -8.45 -9.27
CA ARG A 184 30.40 -7.02 -9.51
C ARG A 184 31.73 -6.36 -9.88
N ARG A 185 32.83 -6.70 -9.20
CA ARG A 185 34.17 -6.17 -9.54
C ARG A 185 34.65 -6.63 -10.92
N ARG A 186 34.37 -7.89 -11.29
CA ARG A 186 34.77 -8.44 -12.59
C ARG A 186 33.97 -7.84 -13.75
N SER A 187 32.72 -7.42 -13.51
CA SER A 187 31.93 -6.67 -14.48
C SER A 187 32.54 -5.29 -14.76
N GLN A 188 33.08 -4.62 -13.75
CA GLN A 188 33.71 -3.30 -13.90
C GLN A 188 35.08 -3.37 -14.61
N GLN A 189 35.76 -4.52 -14.58
CA GLN A 189 37.03 -4.70 -15.29
C GLN A 189 36.88 -4.89 -16.80
N LYS A 190 35.66 -5.06 -17.33
CA LYS A 190 35.43 -5.17 -18.79
C LYS A 190 35.40 -3.81 -19.52
N HIS A 191 35.64 -2.68 -18.83
CA HIS A 191 35.68 -1.35 -19.44
C HIS A 191 36.98 -0.55 -19.19
N GLY A 192 38.04 -1.17 -18.68
CA GLY A 192 39.30 -0.48 -18.37
C GLY A 192 40.52 -1.01 -19.13
N SER A 193 40.67 -0.59 -20.39
CA SER A 193 41.89 -0.54 -21.25
C SER A 193 41.47 -0.92 -22.68
N SER A 194 41.59 -0.08 -23.71
CA SER A 194 42.79 0.67 -24.10
C SER A 194 42.46 1.86 -24.99
N ARG A 195 43.16 3.00 -24.84
CA ARG A 195 43.71 3.76 -25.99
C ARG A 195 44.81 4.73 -25.54
N PRO A 196 45.97 4.79 -26.24
CA PRO A 196 47.08 5.67 -25.90
C PRO A 196 46.88 7.10 -26.43
N ARG A 197 47.63 8.00 -25.79
CA ARG A 197 47.73 9.46 -25.94
C ARG A 197 48.47 9.84 -27.25
N GLY A 198 47.90 10.75 -28.03
CA GLY A 198 48.53 11.45 -29.16
C GLY A 198 48.08 12.93 -29.19
N ALA A 199 49.03 13.83 -29.39
CA ALA A 199 49.00 15.29 -29.14
C ALA A 199 48.19 16.14 -30.17
N PRO A 200 47.91 17.44 -29.91
CA PRO A 200 47.26 18.39 -30.83
C PRO A 200 48.30 19.14 -31.71
N PRO A 201 47.93 19.66 -32.90
CA PRO A 201 47.34 21.01 -33.07
C PRO A 201 46.20 21.01 -34.14
N ASP A 202 45.34 22.01 -34.31
CA ASP A 202 45.66 23.30 -34.94
C ASP A 202 44.44 24.25 -34.86
N VAL A 203 44.75 25.54 -34.71
CA VAL A 203 43.82 26.67 -34.72
C VAL A 203 43.62 27.07 -36.18
N THR A 204 42.40 26.94 -36.71
CA THR A 204 41.93 27.81 -37.79
C THR A 204 40.45 28.16 -37.63
N THR A 205 40.23 29.45 -37.44
CA THR A 205 39.06 30.27 -37.75
C THR A 205 38.11 29.71 -38.82
N TYR A 206 36.82 29.63 -38.50
CA TYR A 206 35.76 30.00 -39.43
C TYR A 206 34.57 30.58 -38.66
N SER A 207 34.41 31.89 -38.80
CA SER A 207 33.20 32.63 -38.45
C SER A 207 32.10 32.23 -39.42
N ASP A 208 30.91 31.94 -38.93
CA ASP A 208 29.70 32.20 -39.71
C ASP A 208 28.60 32.70 -38.78
N ASP A 209 28.39 34.01 -38.91
CA ASP A 209 27.27 34.81 -38.48
C ASP A 209 26.00 34.30 -39.20
N ASN A 210 25.03 33.81 -38.44
CA ASN A 210 23.69 33.57 -38.95
C ASN A 210 22.68 34.19 -37.98
N THR A 211 22.61 35.50 -38.06
CA THR A 211 21.54 36.32 -37.48
C THR A 211 20.29 36.25 -38.38
N PRO A 212 19.13 35.72 -37.93
CA PRO A 212 17.88 35.85 -38.67
C PRO A 212 17.25 37.25 -38.47
N PRO A 213 16.68 37.89 -39.51
CA PRO A 213 16.12 39.23 -39.39
C PRO A 213 14.78 39.25 -38.65
N MET A 214 14.63 40.21 -37.74
CA MET A 214 13.37 40.67 -37.19
C MET A 214 12.39 41.04 -38.32
N ARG A 215 11.18 40.46 -38.31
CA ARG A 215 10.00 41.04 -38.96
C ARG A 215 9.15 41.74 -37.91
N SER A 216 9.19 43.06 -37.93
CA SER A 216 8.13 43.92 -37.40
C SER A 216 6.94 43.88 -38.35
N ASN A 217 5.75 43.64 -37.83
CA ASN A 217 4.50 44.01 -38.50
C ASN A 217 3.65 44.79 -37.51
N SER A 218 3.44 46.05 -37.85
CA SER A 218 2.58 47.04 -37.23
C SER A 218 1.12 46.89 -37.70
N ALA A 219 0.22 46.95 -36.74
CA ALA A 219 -1.03 47.72 -36.72
C ALA A 219 -2.29 47.32 -37.55
N LEU A 220 -3.42 47.70 -36.94
CA LEU A 220 -4.81 47.92 -37.41
C LEU A 220 -5.79 46.75 -37.21
N GLU A 221 -6.59 46.80 -36.14
CA GLU A 221 -7.92 47.47 -36.02
C GLU A 221 -9.08 46.64 -36.59
N SER A 222 -10.05 46.27 -35.73
CA SER A 222 -11.38 46.88 -35.78
C SER A 222 -12.26 46.37 -34.63
N LEU A 223 -12.94 47.34 -34.00
CA LEU A 223 -14.03 47.15 -33.05
C LEU A 223 -15.22 46.46 -33.72
N HIS A 224 -15.95 45.64 -32.95
CA HIS A 224 -17.38 45.44 -33.15
C HIS A 224 -18.09 45.84 -31.85
N ARG A 225 -18.89 46.90 -31.95
CA ARG A 225 -19.99 47.23 -31.05
C ARG A 225 -21.22 47.44 -31.93
#